data_AF-A0A2G5NC47-F1
#
_entry.id   AF-A0A2G5NC47-F1
#
_cell.length_a   1.000
_cell.length_b   1.000
_cell.length_c   1.000
_cell.angle_alpha   90.00
_cell.angle_beta   90.00
_cell.angle_gamma   90.00
#
_symmetry.space_group_name_H-M   'P 1'
#
loop_
_entity.id
_entity.type
_entity.pdbx_description
1 polymer ?
#
loop_
_entity_poly.entity_id
_entity_poly.type
_entity_poly.pdbx_seq_one_letter_code
_entity_poly.pdbx_strand_id
1 'polypeptide(L)'
;MVLTDGISSQQRGMVLLISLVFLLLLSLIGLSSIQGAVAQQKISGSLWQRNQSLQNAESGLRLGEQAVQRAGVGWPQCWSIVTCAPPDEAFLLVAAGTNPVSAVTWVAVRGGLYGIQALGPGVGLAHLPPHASAAVYRVTAVGFSGQSRTVLETVYARVELESGPRFRRVSWRQLQ
;
A
#
# COMPACT_ATOMS: atom_id res chain seq x y z
N MET A 1 -45.07 77.27 6.54
CA MET A 1 -43.74 76.68 6.32
C MET A 1 -43.65 75.40 7.16
N VAL A 2 -44.09 74.27 6.61
CA VAL A 2 -43.88 72.93 7.17
C VAL A 2 -43.66 71.99 5.98
N LEU A 3 -42.55 71.27 6.07
CA LEU A 3 -41.94 70.43 5.05
C LEU A 3 -42.72 69.12 4.91
N THR A 4 -43.03 68.73 3.68
CA THR A 4 -43.24 67.31 3.34
C THR A 4 -42.74 67.09 1.92
N ASP A 5 -41.42 66.86 1.80
CA ASP A 5 -40.85 66.24 0.61
C ASP A 5 -41.43 64.82 0.51
N GLY A 6 -42.31 64.63 -0.46
CA GLY A 6 -42.81 63.32 -0.83
C GLY A 6 -41.69 62.52 -1.47
N ILE A 7 -41.02 61.67 -0.69
CA ILE A 7 -40.14 60.64 -1.24
C ILE A 7 -41.01 59.62 -1.96
N SER A 8 -41.28 59.86 -3.24
CA SER A 8 -41.88 58.90 -4.17
C SER A 8 -40.90 57.74 -4.37
N SER A 9 -40.98 56.73 -3.52
CA SER A 9 -40.27 55.47 -3.71
C SER A 9 -41.06 54.56 -4.65
N GLN A 10 -40.93 54.78 -5.96
CA GLN A 10 -41.28 53.79 -6.97
C GLN A 10 -40.10 52.82 -7.16
N GLN A 11 -39.88 51.94 -6.20
CA GLN A 11 -39.05 50.74 -6.39
C GLN A 11 -39.82 49.52 -5.90
N ARG A 12 -40.58 48.86 -6.80
CA ARG A 12 -41.33 47.63 -6.49
C ARG A 12 -40.96 46.41 -7.34
N GLY A 13 -39.92 46.48 -8.19
CA GLY A 13 -39.47 45.33 -9.01
C GLY A 13 -37.98 44.98 -8.88
N MET A 14 -37.09 45.97 -8.74
CA MET A 14 -35.64 45.77 -8.77
C MET A 14 -35.07 44.99 -7.58
N VAL A 15 -35.67 45.16 -6.39
CA VAL A 15 -35.20 44.48 -5.16
C VAL A 15 -35.30 42.96 -5.31
N LEU A 16 -36.36 42.46 -5.95
CA LEU A 16 -36.55 41.03 -6.15
C LEU A 16 -35.52 40.45 -7.12
N LEU A 17 -35.23 41.14 -8.24
CA LEU A 17 -34.19 40.71 -9.18
C LEU A 17 -32.81 40.69 -8.54
N ILE A 18 -32.45 41.74 -7.80
CA ILE A 18 -31.17 41.82 -7.09
C ILE A 18 -31.07 40.67 -6.07
N SER A 19 -32.13 40.42 -5.29
CA SER A 19 -32.17 39.32 -4.33
C SER A 19 -32.01 37.95 -5.00
N LEU A 20 -32.63 37.74 -6.16
CA LEU A 20 -32.53 36.49 -6.92
C LEU A 20 -31.10 36.29 -7.45
N VAL A 21 -30.46 37.36 -7.96
CA VAL A 21 -29.07 37.30 -8.42
C VAL A 21 -28.15 36.96 -7.25
N PHE A 22 -28.31 37.60 -6.08
CA PHE A 22 -27.52 37.26 -4.89
C PHE A 22 -27.75 35.82 -4.44
N LEU A 23 -29.00 35.34 -4.39
CA LEU A 23 -29.32 33.95 -4.06
C LEU A 23 -28.68 32.96 -5.04
N LEU A 24 -28.74 33.25 -6.34
CA LEU A 24 -28.11 32.44 -7.37
C LEU A 24 -26.58 32.39 -7.16
N LEU A 25 -25.94 33.54 -6.95
CA LEU A 25 -24.49 33.60 -6.71
C LEU A 25 -24.10 32.81 -5.46
N LEU A 26 -24.82 32.97 -4.35
CA LEU A 26 -24.58 32.20 -3.12
C LEU A 26 -24.78 30.70 -3.35
N SER A 27 -25.78 30.30 -4.13
CA SER A 27 -26.01 28.88 -4.46
C SER A 27 -24.86 28.28 -5.27
N LEU A 28 -24.32 29.02 -6.25
CA LEU A 28 -23.20 28.57 -7.08
C LEU A 28 -21.91 28.46 -6.27
N ILE A 29 -21.65 29.42 -5.38
CA ILE A 29 -20.52 29.37 -4.44
C ILE A 29 -20.66 28.17 -3.50
N GLY A 30 -21.86 27.96 -2.95
CA GLY A 30 -22.16 26.81 -2.10
C GLY A 30 -21.94 25.47 -2.81
N LEU A 31 -22.44 25.34 -4.05
CA LEU A 31 -22.26 24.14 -4.86
C LEU A 31 -20.78 23.88 -5.18
N SER A 32 -20.04 24.92 -5.57
CA SER A 32 -18.60 24.83 -5.85
C SER A 32 -17.81 24.37 -4.62
N SER A 33 -18.14 24.91 -3.44
CA SER A 33 -17.52 24.50 -2.16
C SER A 33 -17.78 23.02 -1.84
N ILE A 34 -19.02 22.54 -2.01
CA ILE A 34 -19.37 21.13 -1.77
C ILE A 34 -18.64 20.21 -2.74
N GLN A 35 -18.55 20.57 -4.02
CA GLN A 35 -17.81 19.79 -5.01
C GLN A 35 -16.33 19.66 -4.63
N GLY A 36 -15.72 20.74 -4.14
CA GLY A 36 -14.35 20.74 -3.61
C GLY A 36 -14.19 19.77 -2.43
N ALA A 37 -15.10 19.84 -1.45
CA ALA A 37 -15.07 18.95 -0.28
C ALA A 37 -15.22 17.46 -0.66
N VAL A 38 -16.13 17.15 -1.60
CA VAL A 38 -16.33 15.77 -2.09
C VAL A 38 -15.09 15.25 -2.81
N ALA A 39 -14.43 16.08 -3.61
CA ALA A 39 -13.19 15.70 -4.28
C ALA A 39 -12.07 15.38 -3.27
N GLN A 40 -11.89 16.25 -2.26
CA GLN A 40 -10.93 16.02 -1.18
C GLN A 40 -11.22 14.74 -0.41
N GLN A 41 -12.50 14.49 -0.06
CA GLN A 41 -12.90 13.26 0.62
C GLN A 41 -12.53 12.00 -0.17
N LYS A 42 -12.73 11.99 -1.50
CA LYS A 42 -12.33 10.86 -2.36
C LYS A 42 -10.82 10.65 -2.38
N ILE A 43 -10.03 11.73 -2.47
CA ILE A 43 -8.56 11.66 -2.42
C ILE A 43 -8.10 11.11 -1.07
N SER A 44 -8.61 11.65 0.04
CA SER A 44 -8.30 11.18 1.40
C SER A 44 -8.66 9.71 1.58
N GLY A 45 -9.82 9.27 1.07
CA GLY A 45 -10.22 7.87 1.10
C GLY A 45 -9.28 6.95 0.30
N SER A 46 -8.87 7.37 -0.90
CA SER A 46 -7.92 6.62 -1.74
C SER A 46 -6.54 6.50 -1.08
N LEU A 47 -6.03 7.59 -0.50
CA LEU A 47 -4.76 7.60 0.24
C LEU A 47 -4.83 6.71 1.48
N TRP A 48 -5.94 6.75 2.21
CA TRP A 48 -6.16 5.90 3.37
C TRP A 48 -6.17 4.41 2.99
N GLN A 49 -6.85 4.03 1.92
CA GLN A 49 -6.85 2.65 1.41
C GLN A 49 -5.43 2.20 1.02
N ARG A 50 -4.67 3.02 0.29
CA ARG A 50 -3.28 2.73 -0.11
C ARG A 50 -2.34 2.57 1.09
N ASN A 51 -2.50 3.40 2.11
CA ASN A 51 -1.69 3.27 3.32
C ASN A 51 -2.06 1.99 4.07
N GLN A 52 -3.36 1.71 4.23
CA GLN A 52 -3.81 0.49 4.90
C GLN A 52 -3.37 -0.79 4.17
N SER A 53 -3.38 -0.82 2.83
CA SER A 53 -2.84 -1.97 2.08
C SER A 53 -1.34 -2.12 2.28
N LEU A 54 -0.59 -1.02 2.37
CA LEU A 54 0.85 -1.05 2.68
C LEU A 54 1.10 -1.57 4.10
N GLN A 55 0.36 -1.11 5.10
CA GLN A 55 0.48 -1.61 6.48
C GLN A 55 0.15 -3.11 6.58
N ASN A 56 -0.87 -3.56 5.86
CA ASN A 56 -1.23 -4.98 5.80
C ASN A 56 -0.11 -5.80 5.13
N ALA A 57 0.48 -5.28 4.04
CA ALA A 57 1.61 -5.93 3.37
C ALA A 57 2.84 -5.97 4.30
N GLU A 58 3.16 -4.89 5.01
CA GLU A 58 4.26 -4.86 5.98
C GLU A 58 4.04 -5.85 7.14
N SER A 59 2.80 -5.98 7.62
CA SER A 59 2.45 -6.96 8.63
C SER A 59 2.68 -8.39 8.12
N GLY A 60 2.23 -8.71 6.91
CA GLY A 60 2.49 -9.99 6.27
C GLY A 60 3.99 -10.25 6.05
N LEU A 61 4.73 -9.21 5.66
CA LEU A 61 6.18 -9.26 5.48
C LEU A 61 6.88 -9.65 6.78
N ARG A 62 6.57 -8.94 7.89
CA ARG A 62 7.12 -9.23 9.22
C ARG A 62 6.80 -10.65 9.68
N LEU A 63 5.60 -11.17 9.38
CA LEU A 63 5.22 -12.55 9.72
C LEU A 63 6.01 -13.57 8.90
N GLY A 64 6.20 -13.34 7.59
CA GLY A 64 7.03 -14.17 6.74
C GLY A 64 8.51 -14.17 7.16
N GLU A 65 9.03 -13.00 7.56
CA GLU A 65 10.38 -12.86 8.11
C GLU A 65 10.57 -13.69 9.37
N GLN A 66 9.62 -13.62 10.31
CA GLN A 66 9.64 -14.44 11.51
C GLN A 66 9.54 -15.93 11.20
N ALA A 67 8.77 -16.32 10.18
CA ALA A 67 8.66 -17.72 9.77
C ALA A 67 10.00 -18.25 9.22
N VAL A 68 10.72 -17.46 8.43
CA VAL A 68 12.08 -17.81 7.98
C VAL A 68 13.04 -17.94 9.17
N GLN A 69 12.97 -17.02 10.14
CA GLN A 69 13.82 -17.05 11.32
C GLN A 69 13.58 -18.27 12.21
N ARG A 70 12.32 -18.69 12.38
CA ARG A 70 11.96 -19.87 13.20
C ARG A 70 12.28 -21.20 12.52
N ALA A 71 11.99 -21.33 11.22
CA ALA A 71 12.09 -22.60 10.50
C ALA A 71 13.53 -22.96 10.08
N GLY A 72 14.44 -21.99 10.07
CA GLY A 72 15.86 -22.26 9.79
C GLY A 72 16.13 -22.72 8.35
N VAL A 73 16.88 -23.83 8.18
CA VAL A 73 17.38 -24.31 6.85
C VAL A 73 16.36 -25.23 6.14
N GLY A 74 15.17 -25.46 6.71
CA GLY A 74 14.21 -26.46 6.22
C GLY A 74 13.36 -26.06 5.00
N TRP A 75 13.66 -24.94 4.33
CA TRP A 75 12.88 -24.48 3.18
C TRP A 75 13.39 -25.12 1.88
N PRO A 76 12.50 -25.62 1.01
CA PRO A 76 12.90 -26.15 -0.28
C PRO A 76 13.54 -25.02 -1.11
N GLN A 77 14.79 -25.22 -1.51
CA GLN A 77 15.49 -24.26 -2.37
C GLN A 77 14.84 -24.24 -3.74
N CYS A 78 14.74 -23.04 -4.32
CA CYS A 78 14.39 -22.92 -5.72
C CYS A 78 15.49 -23.59 -6.57
N TRP A 79 15.07 -24.25 -7.65
CA TRP A 79 15.94 -25.13 -8.45
C TRP A 79 15.97 -24.74 -9.92
N SER A 80 15.15 -23.78 -10.32
CA SER A 80 15.02 -23.29 -11.69
C SER A 80 14.88 -21.78 -11.71
N ILE A 81 15.18 -21.16 -12.86
CA ILE A 81 15.02 -19.71 -13.04
C ILE A 81 13.58 -19.28 -12.72
N VAL A 82 12.59 -20.11 -13.08
CA VAL A 82 11.15 -19.85 -12.82
C VAL A 82 10.83 -19.87 -11.32
N THR A 83 11.35 -20.85 -10.58
CA THR A 83 11.08 -20.98 -9.13
C THR A 83 11.87 -19.98 -8.28
N CYS A 84 13.01 -19.49 -8.78
CA CYS A 84 13.82 -18.45 -8.14
C CYS A 84 13.40 -17.01 -8.56
N ALA A 85 12.63 -16.86 -9.63
CA ALA A 85 12.13 -15.57 -10.08
C ALA A 85 11.17 -14.97 -9.04
N PRO A 86 11.07 -13.63 -8.96
CA PRO A 86 10.01 -12.99 -8.20
C PRO A 86 8.63 -13.53 -8.64
N PRO A 87 7.73 -13.86 -7.70
CA PRO A 87 6.47 -14.50 -8.04
C PRO A 87 5.47 -13.47 -8.60
N ASP A 88 5.26 -13.48 -9.91
CA ASP A 88 4.34 -12.57 -10.60
C ASP A 88 2.88 -12.75 -10.15
N GLU A 89 2.50 -13.93 -9.65
CA GLU A 89 1.17 -14.17 -9.13
C GLU A 89 0.82 -13.34 -7.89
N ALA A 90 1.81 -12.71 -7.23
CA ALA A 90 1.61 -11.79 -6.11
C ALA A 90 0.64 -10.64 -6.46
N PHE A 91 0.57 -10.28 -7.74
CA PHE A 91 -0.32 -9.25 -8.26
C PHE A 91 -1.72 -9.73 -8.60
N LEU A 92 -2.01 -11.03 -8.49
CA LEU A 92 -3.26 -11.63 -8.95
C LEU A 92 -3.97 -12.38 -7.81
N LEU A 93 -3.21 -13.06 -6.95
CA LEU A 93 -3.74 -13.92 -5.90
C LEU A 93 -4.62 -13.18 -4.88
N VAL A 94 -5.65 -13.89 -4.42
CA VAL A 94 -6.62 -13.42 -3.43
C VAL A 94 -6.79 -14.40 -2.27
N ALA A 95 -6.19 -15.59 -2.37
CA ALA A 95 -6.32 -16.67 -1.41
C ALA A 95 -4.97 -17.36 -1.19
N ALA A 96 -4.86 -18.06 -0.06
CA ALA A 96 -3.73 -18.91 0.26
C ALA A 96 -3.71 -20.15 -0.63
N GLY A 97 -2.52 -20.72 -0.80
CA GLY A 97 -2.31 -21.91 -1.62
C GLY A 97 -0.91 -21.95 -2.23
N THR A 98 -0.55 -23.10 -2.79
CA THR A 98 0.73 -23.27 -3.49
C THR A 98 0.52 -23.00 -4.97
N ASN A 99 1.33 -22.11 -5.54
CA ASN A 99 1.33 -21.88 -6.98
C ASN A 99 2.16 -22.98 -7.66
N PRO A 100 1.62 -23.68 -8.68
CA PRO A 100 2.32 -24.79 -9.33
C PRO A 100 3.53 -24.37 -10.19
N VAL A 101 3.59 -23.11 -10.61
CA VAL A 101 4.65 -22.57 -11.48
C VAL A 101 5.83 -22.05 -10.65
N SER A 102 5.56 -21.17 -9.68
CA SER A 102 6.60 -20.61 -8.82
C SER A 102 7.01 -21.53 -7.66
N ALA A 103 6.18 -22.56 -7.38
CA ALA A 103 6.26 -23.41 -6.19
C ALA A 103 6.14 -22.66 -4.85
N VAL A 104 5.75 -21.38 -4.88
CA VAL A 104 5.58 -20.58 -3.66
C VAL A 104 4.29 -20.97 -2.96
N THR A 105 4.40 -21.28 -1.68
CA THR A 105 3.24 -21.50 -0.81
C THR A 105 2.85 -20.20 -0.14
N TRP A 106 1.68 -19.68 -0.51
CA TRP A 106 1.11 -18.45 0.02
C TRP A 106 0.29 -18.72 1.27
N VAL A 107 0.61 -18.02 2.35
CA VAL A 107 -0.05 -18.13 3.65
C VAL A 107 -0.90 -16.90 3.90
N ALA A 108 -2.16 -17.10 4.28
CA ALA A 108 -3.09 -16.02 4.57
C ALA A 108 -2.77 -15.37 5.92
N VAL A 109 -2.84 -14.04 5.94
CA VAL A 109 -2.76 -13.21 7.15
C VAL A 109 -3.91 -12.21 7.15
N ARG A 110 -4.08 -11.49 8.25
CA ARG A 110 -5.13 -10.47 8.33
C ARG A 110 -4.89 -9.38 7.28
N GLY A 111 -5.80 -9.28 6.31
CA GLY A 111 -5.74 -8.27 5.27
C GLY A 111 -4.66 -8.50 4.21
N GLY A 112 -4.12 -9.72 4.08
CA GLY A 112 -3.04 -9.98 3.13
C GLY A 112 -2.60 -11.44 3.05
N LEU A 113 -1.53 -11.67 2.31
CA LEU A 113 -0.87 -12.96 2.10
C LEU A 113 0.64 -12.77 2.15
N TYR A 114 1.39 -13.80 2.50
CA TYR A 114 2.84 -13.81 2.30
C TYR A 114 3.32 -15.15 1.73
N GLY A 115 4.41 -15.11 0.98
CA GLY A 115 5.08 -16.27 0.38
C GLY A 115 6.58 -16.17 0.64
N ILE A 116 7.23 -17.34 0.74
CA ILE A 116 8.66 -17.45 1.04
C ILE A 116 9.32 -18.27 -0.06
N GLN A 117 10.44 -17.80 -0.58
CA GLN A 117 11.33 -18.50 -1.50
C GLN A 117 12.71 -18.60 -0.89
N ALA A 118 13.27 -19.81 -0.80
CA ALA A 118 14.69 -19.99 -0.49
C ALA A 118 15.48 -19.91 -1.79
N LEU A 119 16.29 -18.86 -1.95
CA LEU A 119 17.09 -18.59 -3.14
C LEU A 119 18.41 -19.39 -3.16
N GLY A 120 18.76 -20.04 -2.06
CA GLY A 120 20.00 -20.80 -1.92
C GLY A 120 21.16 -19.94 -1.40
N PRO A 121 22.40 -20.44 -1.46
CA PRO A 121 23.57 -19.72 -0.97
C PRO A 121 23.94 -18.54 -1.88
N GLY A 122 24.32 -17.42 -1.28
CA GLY A 122 24.82 -16.23 -1.97
C GLY A 122 26.07 -15.67 -1.29
N VAL A 123 26.92 -15.01 -2.08
CA VAL A 123 28.13 -14.29 -1.65
C VAL A 123 28.05 -12.83 -2.10
N GLY A 124 28.88 -11.95 -1.52
CA GLY A 124 28.90 -10.52 -1.88
C GLY A 124 27.61 -9.78 -1.52
N LEU A 125 26.86 -10.26 -0.54
CA LEU A 125 25.58 -9.68 -0.13
C LEU A 125 25.79 -8.38 0.64
N ALA A 126 24.86 -7.43 0.48
CA ALA A 126 24.90 -6.16 1.21
C ALA A 126 24.96 -6.40 2.72
N HIS A 127 25.77 -5.58 3.40
CA HIS A 127 25.98 -5.64 4.85
C HIS A 127 26.63 -6.95 5.37
N LEU A 128 27.20 -7.77 4.48
CA LEU A 128 27.99 -8.95 4.80
C LEU A 128 29.40 -8.83 4.19
N PRO A 129 30.41 -9.52 4.76
CA PRO A 129 31.74 -9.58 4.16
C PRO A 129 31.69 -10.11 2.73
N PRO A 130 32.54 -9.62 1.80
CA PRO A 130 32.47 -9.98 0.38
C PRO A 130 32.51 -11.48 0.08
N HIS A 131 33.27 -12.23 0.89
CA HIS A 131 33.48 -13.67 0.72
C HIS A 131 32.62 -14.53 1.67
N ALA A 132 31.75 -13.91 2.48
CA ALA A 132 30.87 -14.66 3.36
C ALA A 132 29.72 -15.29 2.55
N SER A 133 29.58 -16.61 2.66
CA SER A 133 28.43 -17.34 2.10
C SER A 133 27.28 -17.30 3.10
N ALA A 134 26.09 -16.96 2.61
CA ALA A 134 24.88 -16.88 3.41
C ALA A 134 23.70 -17.52 2.66
N ALA A 135 22.81 -18.19 3.38
CA ALA A 135 21.55 -18.65 2.80
C ALA A 135 20.62 -17.46 2.56
N VAL A 136 20.14 -17.31 1.34
CA VAL A 136 19.33 -16.18 0.92
C VAL A 136 17.87 -16.59 0.83
N TYR A 137 16.99 -15.76 1.37
CA TYR A 137 15.54 -15.96 1.36
C TYR A 137 14.87 -14.70 0.82
N ARG A 138 13.90 -14.87 -0.07
CA ARG A 138 12.98 -13.81 -0.47
C ARG A 138 11.64 -14.04 0.23
N VAL A 139 11.13 -12.99 0.84
CA VAL A 139 9.77 -12.95 1.39
C VAL A 139 9.00 -11.93 0.57
N THR A 140 7.88 -12.38 0.00
CA THR A 140 6.96 -11.51 -0.74
C THR A 140 5.66 -11.44 0.05
N ALA A 141 5.16 -10.25 0.30
CA ALA A 141 3.90 -10.02 1.01
C ALA A 141 2.96 -9.17 0.17
N VAL A 142 1.68 -9.49 0.24
CA VAL A 142 0.61 -8.81 -0.47
C VAL A 142 -0.38 -8.31 0.57
N GLY A 143 -0.68 -7.02 0.56
CA GLY A 143 -1.68 -6.41 1.43
C GLY A 143 -2.86 -5.87 0.62
N PHE A 144 -4.07 -6.04 1.16
CA PHE A 144 -5.32 -5.62 0.55
C PHE A 144 -6.02 -4.58 1.43
N SER A 145 -6.59 -3.54 0.82
CA SER A 145 -7.52 -2.61 1.47
C SER A 145 -8.46 -1.97 0.46
N GLY A 146 -9.74 -2.31 0.52
CA GLY A 146 -10.72 -1.85 -0.48
C GLY A 146 -10.30 -2.29 -1.89
N GLN A 147 -10.05 -1.33 -2.77
CA GLN A 147 -9.55 -1.57 -4.13
C GLN A 147 -8.02 -1.46 -4.25
N SER A 148 -7.32 -1.18 -3.14
CA SER A 148 -5.87 -1.05 -3.12
C SER A 148 -5.18 -2.37 -2.79
N ARG A 149 -4.16 -2.69 -3.60
CA ARG A 149 -3.24 -3.81 -3.42
C ARG A 149 -1.82 -3.25 -3.32
N THR A 150 -1.05 -3.74 -2.36
CA THR A 150 0.37 -3.41 -2.23
C THR A 150 1.17 -4.69 -2.17
N VAL A 151 2.19 -4.82 -3.02
CA VAL A 151 3.11 -5.96 -3.00
C VAL A 151 4.46 -5.47 -2.51
N LEU A 152 4.96 -6.09 -1.44
CA LEU A 152 6.27 -5.82 -0.86
C LEU A 152 7.14 -7.04 -1.02
N GLU A 153 8.41 -6.80 -1.31
CA GLU A 153 9.44 -7.83 -1.37
C GLU A 153 10.61 -7.44 -0.46
N THR A 154 11.12 -8.41 0.28
CA THR A 154 12.35 -8.28 1.04
C THR A 154 13.22 -9.49 0.85
N VAL A 155 14.53 -9.26 0.82
CA VAL A 155 15.52 -10.33 0.74
C VAL A 155 16.34 -10.33 2.02
N TYR A 156 16.49 -11.52 2.62
CA TYR A 156 17.26 -11.76 3.82
C TYR A 156 18.43 -12.68 3.54
N ALA A 157 19.55 -12.40 4.18
CA ALA A 157 20.68 -13.27 4.28
C ALA A 157 20.74 -13.87 5.69
N ARG A 158 20.85 -15.18 5.79
CA ARG A 158 21.14 -15.90 7.03
C ARG A 158 22.59 -16.38 6.98
N VAL A 159 23.38 -15.90 7.92
CA VAL A 159 24.75 -16.36 8.12
C VAL A 159 24.81 -17.17 9.41
N GLU A 160 25.39 -18.36 9.34
CA GLU A 160 25.67 -19.17 10.53
C GLU A 160 26.98 -18.65 11.14
N LEU A 161 26.90 -18.10 12.36
CA LEU A 161 28.07 -17.69 13.15
C LEU A 161 28.20 -18.62 14.37
N GLU A 162 29.38 -18.64 14.99
CA GLU A 162 29.60 -19.36 16.26
C GLU A 162 28.66 -18.90 17.39
N SER A 163 28.18 -17.65 17.34
CA SER A 163 27.21 -17.08 18.28
C SER A 163 25.73 -17.34 17.92
N GLY A 164 25.48 -18.12 16.86
CA GLY A 164 24.16 -18.46 16.35
C GLY A 164 23.82 -17.82 14.99
N PRO A 165 22.66 -18.17 14.41
CA PRO A 165 22.26 -17.68 13.11
C PRO A 165 21.95 -16.19 13.15
N ARG A 166 22.64 -15.40 12.31
CA ARG A 166 22.40 -13.97 12.15
C ARG A 166 21.62 -13.73 10.87
N PHE A 167 20.44 -13.13 11.02
CA PHE A 167 19.62 -12.68 9.90
C PHE A 167 19.90 -11.20 9.61
N ARG A 168 20.16 -10.88 8.35
CA ARG A 168 20.38 -9.51 7.89
C ARG A 168 19.51 -9.23 6.68
N ARG A 169 18.77 -8.12 6.72
CA ARG A 169 18.03 -7.62 5.57
C ARG A 169 19.03 -7.13 4.52
N VAL A 170 18.93 -7.66 3.31
CA VAL A 170 19.74 -7.28 2.14
C VAL A 170 19.02 -6.21 1.33
N SER A 171 17.70 -6.37 1.14
CA SER A 171 16.89 -5.40 0.40
C SER A 171 15.44 -5.35 0.89
N TRP A 172 14.79 -4.23 0.60
CA TRP A 172 13.36 -4.03 0.75
C TRP A 172 12.89 -3.17 -0.43
N ARG A 173 11.80 -3.57 -1.08
CA ARG A 173 11.20 -2.79 -2.16
C ARG A 173 9.69 -3.01 -2.22
N GLN A 174 8.99 -1.97 -2.61
CA GLN A 174 7.60 -2.08 -3.05
C GLN A 174 7.59 -2.35 -4.56
N LEU A 175 6.85 -3.37 -4.98
CA LEU A 175 6.68 -3.68 -6.40
C LEU A 175 5.48 -2.89 -6.94
N GLN A 176 5.63 -2.38 -8.17
CA GLN A 176 4.63 -1.57 -8.88
C GLN A 176 4.02 -2.36 -10.03
#